data_AF-A0A6N6VYG8-F1
#
_entry.id   AF-A0A6N6VYG8-F1
#
_cell.length_a   1.000
_cell.length_b   1.000
_cell.length_c   1.000
_cell.angle_alpha   90.00
_cell.angle_beta   90.00
_cell.angle_gamma   90.00
#
_symmetry.space_group_name_H-M   'P 1'
#
loop_
_entity.id
_entity.type
_entity.pdbx_description
1 polymer ?
#
loop_
_entity_poly.entity_id
_entity_poly.type
_entity_poly.pdbx_seq_one_letter_code
_entity_poly.pdbx_strand_id
1 'polypeptide(L)' 'MKRADRKGYPSDVSDEEWSFAAPYLTLMDVTAPQRKYELRDMFDALRWMARAGA' A
#
# COMPACT_ATOMS: atom_id res chain seq x y z
N MET A 1 12.21 -1.49 4.14
CA MET A 1 12.25 -0.13 4.74
C MET A 1 11.52 -0.19 6.08
N LYS A 2 12.10 0.28 7.20
CA LYS A 2 11.34 0.41 8.47
C LYS A 2 10.18 1.38 8.22
N ARG A 3 8.96 1.06 8.69
CA ARG A 3 7.84 2.01 8.80
C ARG A 3 8.25 3.10 9.80
N ALA A 4 9.04 4.07 9.35
CA ALA A 4 9.53 5.17 10.16
C ALA A 4 8.37 6.16 10.37
N ASP A 5 7.94 6.33 11.62
CA ASP A 5 7.17 7.46 12.19
C ASP A 5 6.03 8.10 11.35
N ARG A 6 5.49 7.40 10.37
CA ARG A 6 4.32 7.82 9.60
C ARG A 6 3.10 7.65 10.48
N LYS A 7 2.37 8.74 10.73
CA LYS A 7 0.99 8.67 11.18
C LYS A 7 0.20 7.97 10.07
N GLY A 8 -0.14 6.69 10.28
CA GLY A 8 -0.88 5.88 9.30
C GLY A 8 -2.22 6.51 8.93
N TYR A 9 -2.77 6.16 7.78
CA TYR A 9 -4.14 6.59 7.46
C TYR A 9 -5.14 5.82 8.32
N PRO A 10 -6.29 6.42 8.68
CA PRO A 10 -7.39 5.69 9.31
C PRO A 10 -7.94 4.52 8.46
N SER A 11 -7.53 4.42 7.20
CA SER A 11 -7.89 3.36 6.25
C SER A 11 -6.74 2.40 5.96
N ASP A 12 -5.61 2.50 6.67
CA ASP A 12 -4.50 1.57 6.50
C ASP A 12 -4.96 0.12 6.71
N VAL A 13 -4.47 -0.79 5.88
CA VAL A 13 -4.88 -2.19 5.92
C VAL A 13 -4.12 -2.96 7.00
N SER A 14 -4.81 -3.89 7.65
CA SER A 14 -4.19 -4.85 8.58
C SER A 14 -3.22 -5.78 7.85
N ASP A 15 -2.40 -6.52 8.60
CA ASP A 15 -1.49 -7.51 8.00
C ASP A 15 -2.25 -8.66 7.33
N GLU A 16 -3.42 -9.03 7.86
CA GLU A 16 -4.29 -10.06 7.29
C GLU A 16 -4.94 -9.57 5.98
N GLU A 17 -5.51 -8.36 5.98
CA GLU A 17 -6.05 -7.73 4.76
C GLU A 17 -4.95 -7.58 3.70
N TRP A 18 -3.74 -7.21 4.11
CA TRP A 18 -2.58 -7.12 3.23
C TRP A 18 -2.18 -8.48 2.66
N SER A 19 -2.16 -9.55 3.46
CA SER A 19 -1.85 -10.90 2.99
C SER A 19 -2.83 -11.39 1.94
N PHE A 20 -4.09 -10.95 2.01
CA PHE A 20 -5.10 -11.24 1.00
C PHE A 20 -4.88 -10.42 -0.29
N ALA A 21 -4.59 -9.11 -0.17
CA ALA A 21 -4.46 -8.21 -1.33
C ALA A 21 -3.12 -8.34 -2.07
N ALA A 22 -2.03 -8.60 -1.35
CA ALA A 22 -0.67 -8.59 -1.88
C ALA A 22 -0.47 -9.47 -3.13
N PRO A 23 -0.95 -10.74 -3.18
CA PRO A 23 -0.78 -11.60 -4.36
C PRO A 23 -1.38 -11.03 -5.64
N TYR A 24 -2.42 -10.21 -5.54
CA TYR A 24 -3.08 -9.59 -6.69
C TYR A 24 -2.39 -8.31 -7.16
N LEU A 25 -1.62 -7.66 -6.30
CA LEU A 25 -0.90 -6.43 -6.61
C LEU A 25 0.53 -6.69 -7.10
N THR A 26 1.10 -7.85 -6.77
CA THR A 26 2.48 -8.23 -7.11
C THR A 26 2.60 -8.85 -8.51
N LEU A 27 2.05 -8.19 -9.53
CA LEU A 27 2.21 -8.61 -10.93
C LEU A 27 3.47 -8.04 -11.59
N MET A 28 4.25 -7.22 -10.87
CA MET A 28 5.42 -6.50 -11.38
C MET A 28 6.66 -6.78 -10.53
N ASP A 29 7.82 -6.83 -11.18
CA ASP A 29 9.13 -7.00 -10.56
C ASP A 29 9.39 -5.95 -9.47
N VAL A 30 10.01 -6.37 -8.36
CA VAL A 30 10.34 -5.48 -7.23
C VAL A 30 11.41 -4.44 -7.56
N THR A 31 12.26 -4.71 -8.56
CA THR A 31 13.29 -3.78 -9.05
C THR A 31 12.83 -2.93 -10.24
N ALA A 32 11.55 -3.03 -10.63
CA ALA A 32 11.02 -2.22 -11.73
C ALA A 32 11.18 -0.72 -11.42
N PRO A 33 11.65 0.11 -12.38
CA PRO A 33 11.91 1.53 -12.13
C PRO A 33 10.65 2.34 -11.80
N GLN A 34 9.46 1.81 -12.13
CA GLN A 34 8.17 2.38 -11.75
C GLN A 34 7.84 2.17 -10.26
N ARG A 35 8.46 1.19 -9.58
CA ARG A 35 8.22 0.84 -8.18
C ARG A 35 9.05 1.70 -7.24
N LYS A 36 8.72 2.98 -7.17
CA LYS A 36 9.41 3.98 -6.32
C LYS A 36 9.00 3.90 -4.84
N TYR A 37 7.81 3.35 -4.57
CA TYR A 37 7.22 3.26 -3.23
C TYR A 37 6.83 1.81 -2.91
N GLU A 38 6.74 1.51 -1.61
CA GLU A 38 6.23 0.22 -1.17
C GLU A 38 4.77 0.04 -1.59
N LEU A 39 4.44 -1.15 -2.06
CA LEU A 39 3.13 -1.45 -2.65
C LEU A 39 2.00 -1.28 -1.64
N ARG A 40 2.25 -1.62 -0.38
CA ARG A 40 1.29 -1.44 0.71
C ARG A 40 0.99 0.03 0.98
N ASP A 41 2.02 0.88 0.95
CA ASP A 41 1.85 2.31 1.20
C ASP A 41 1.06 2.98 0.07
N MET A 42 1.30 2.57 -1.19
CA MET A 42 0.49 3.00 -2.33
C MET A 42 -0.96 2.51 -2.24
N PHE A 43 -1.17 1.27 -1.81
CA PHE A 43 -2.50 0.70 -1.64
C PHE A 43 -3.29 1.42 -0.53
N ASP A 44 -2.66 1.69 0.61
CA ASP A 44 -3.25 2.44 1.72
C ASP A 44 -3.65 3.86 1.30
N ALA A 45 -2.79 4.53 0.52
CA ALA A 45 -3.09 5.86 -0.04
C ALA A 45 -4.27 5.82 -1.04
N LEU A 46 -4.30 4.82 -1.93
CA LEU A 46 -5.39 4.66 -2.90
C LEU A 46 -6.72 4.37 -2.21
N ARG A 47 -6.73 3.51 -1.19
CA ARG A 47 -7.92 3.21 -0.38
C ARG A 47 -8.42 4.45 0.35
N TRP A 48 -7.52 5.29 0.85
CA TRP A 48 -7.90 6.57 1.45
C TRP A 48 -8.57 7.49 0.44
N MET A 49 -7.99 7.68 -0.76
CA MET A 49 -8.58 8.51 -1.82
C MET A 49 -9.96 8.01 -2.24
N ALA A 50 -10.10 6.70 -2.47
CA ALA A 50 -11.37 6.07 -2.83
C ALA A 50 -12.45 6.25 -1.75
N ARG A 51 -12.06 6.23 -0.46
CA ARG A 51 -12.99 6.45 0.66
C ARG A 51 -13.34 7.92 0.87
N ALA A 52 -12.38 8.82 0.68
CA ALA A 52 -12.54 10.25 0.89
C ALA A 52 -13.21 10.97 -0.30
N GLY A 53 -13.28 10.33 -1.48
CA GLY A 53 -13.85 10.90 -2.69
C GLY A 53 -13.03 12.07 -3.25
N ALA A 54 -11.71 12.06 -3.01
CA ALA A 54 -10.77 13.10 -3.44
C ALA A 54 -10.65 13.20 -4.97
#